data_AF-A0A941LGS1-F1
#
_entry.id   AF-A0A941LGS1-F1
#
_cell.length_a   1.000
_cell.length_b   1.000
_cell.length_c   1.000
_cell.angle_alpha   90.00
_cell.angle_beta   90.00
_cell.angle_gamma   90.00
#
_symmetry.space_group_name_H-M   'P 1'
#
loop_
_entity.id
_entity.type
_entity.pdbx_description
1 polymer ?
#
loop_
_entity_poly.entity_id
_entity_poly.type
_entity_poly.pdbx_seq_one_letter_code
_entity_poly.pdbx_strand_id
1 'polypeptide(L)'
;MVTGSGSEDHQAERGSFRERLLRLEAAIPGAATSAQPLLVNIHRSIRRLHDQLQRIDVTPLLPRSLVSHVRCFDCGTAKMESFHTSTQGGYHLCPTCFQHRLRTGRARTAH
;
A
#
# COMPACT_ATOMS: atom_id res chain seq x y z
N MET A 1 2.95 37.80 -13.13
CA MET A 1 2.88 38.42 -11.79
C MET A 1 2.31 37.38 -10.84
N VAL A 2 3.12 36.99 -9.84
CA VAL A 2 2.72 36.14 -8.73
C VAL A 2 2.04 37.00 -7.69
N THR A 3 0.83 36.65 -7.28
CA THR A 3 0.32 36.97 -5.94
C THR A 3 -0.41 35.75 -5.40
N GLY A 4 0.38 34.85 -4.83
CA GLY A 4 -0.13 33.99 -3.77
C GLY A 4 -0.57 34.90 -2.62
N SER A 5 -1.84 34.78 -2.25
CA SER A 5 -2.33 35.33 -0.98
C SER A 5 -2.43 34.15 -0.02
N GLY A 6 -1.56 34.20 0.99
CA GLY A 6 -1.34 33.13 1.95
C GLY A 6 -2.62 32.74 2.68
N SER A 7 -2.97 31.47 2.54
CA SER A 7 -3.92 30.78 3.41
C SER A 7 -3.13 30.16 4.57
N GLU A 8 -2.51 31.01 5.39
CA GLU A 8 -1.62 30.57 6.48
C GLU A 8 -2.25 30.72 7.90
N ASP A 9 -3.47 31.25 8.02
CA ASP A 9 -4.08 31.55 9.34
C ASP A 9 -5.09 30.51 9.87
N HIS A 10 -5.15 29.28 9.34
CA HIS A 10 -6.14 28.27 9.79
C HIS A 10 -5.50 26.97 10.30
N GLN A 11 -4.26 27.04 10.79
CA GLN A 11 -3.55 25.88 11.34
C GLN A 11 -3.82 25.61 12.84
N ALA A 12 -4.49 26.51 13.56
CA ALA A 12 -4.88 26.27 14.95
C ALA A 12 -6.20 25.47 15.00
N GLU A 13 -6.19 24.32 15.69
CA GLU A 13 -7.30 23.36 15.87
C GLU A 13 -7.65 22.42 14.70
N ARG A 14 -6.66 21.68 14.18
CA ARG A 14 -6.96 20.47 13.39
C ARG A 14 -7.33 19.29 14.31
N GLY A 15 -8.52 19.35 14.91
CA GLY A 15 -9.16 18.18 15.53
C GLY A 15 -9.41 17.06 14.51
N SER A 16 -9.74 15.84 14.97
CA SER A 16 -9.96 14.71 14.06
C SER A 16 -11.08 15.03 13.04
N PHE A 17 -11.02 14.43 11.84
CA PHE A 17 -12.07 14.64 10.82
C PHE A 17 -13.48 14.40 11.40
N ARG A 18 -13.61 13.37 12.24
CA ARG A 18 -14.84 13.03 12.94
C ARG A 18 -15.30 14.15 13.88
N GLU A 19 -14.41 14.73 14.68
CA GLU A 19 -14.74 15.86 15.56
C GLU A 19 -15.23 17.08 14.78
N ARG A 20 -14.56 17.42 13.67
CA ARG A 20 -14.95 18.57 12.84
C ARG A 20 -16.31 18.34 12.19
N LEU A 21 -16.58 17.09 11.76
CA LEU A 21 -17.87 16.71 11.18
C LEU A 21 -19.00 16.80 12.22
N LEU A 22 -18.76 16.36 13.45
CA LEU A 22 -19.72 16.47 14.57
C LEU A 22 -19.97 17.94 14.97
N ARG A 23 -18.94 18.78 15.01
CA ARG A 23 -19.10 20.23 15.25
C ARG A 23 -19.98 20.88 14.18
N LEU A 24 -19.78 20.52 12.91
CA LEU A 24 -20.63 20.99 11.82
C LEU A 24 -22.08 20.53 12.01
N GLU A 25 -22.31 19.25 12.29
CA GLU A 25 -23.66 18.69 12.52
C GLU A 25 -24.39 19.41 13.65
N ALA A 26 -23.71 19.68 14.77
CA ALA A 26 -24.27 20.40 15.90
C ALA A 26 -24.58 21.89 15.61
N ALA A 27 -23.87 22.51 14.66
CA ALA A 27 -24.07 23.91 14.28
C ALA A 27 -25.25 24.11 13.30
N ILE A 28 -25.66 23.07 12.57
CA ILE A 28 -26.73 23.16 11.54
C ILE A 28 -28.04 23.75 12.10
N PRO A 29 -28.56 23.31 13.27
CA PRO A 29 -29.81 23.85 13.80
C PRO A 29 -29.75 25.36 14.11
N GLY A 30 -28.56 25.88 14.43
CA GLY A 30 -28.35 27.31 14.70
C GLY A 30 -28.14 28.16 13.45
N ALA A 31 -28.04 27.55 12.27
CA ALA A 31 -27.87 28.26 11.01
C ALA A 31 -29.20 28.83 10.49
N ALA A 32 -29.11 29.83 9.60
CA ALA A 32 -30.26 30.37 8.90
C ALA A 32 -31.07 29.26 8.22
N THR A 33 -32.39 29.29 8.36
CA THR A 33 -33.32 28.23 7.90
C THR A 33 -33.20 27.93 6.40
N SER A 34 -32.89 28.93 5.58
CA SER A 34 -32.62 28.77 4.14
C SER A 34 -31.31 28.05 3.84
N ALA A 35 -30.31 28.15 4.73
CA ALA A 35 -29.00 27.54 4.60
C ALA A 35 -28.92 26.13 5.21
N GLN A 36 -29.78 25.79 6.17
CA GLN A 36 -29.86 24.47 6.79
C GLN A 36 -29.87 23.31 5.78
N PRO A 37 -30.73 23.27 4.74
CA PRO A 37 -30.73 22.16 3.78
C PRO A 37 -29.41 22.06 3.01
N LEU A 38 -28.76 23.19 2.72
CA LEU A 38 -27.46 23.21 2.05
C LEU A 38 -26.37 22.64 2.95
N LEU A 39 -26.35 23.04 4.23
CA LEU A 39 -25.37 22.56 5.20
C LEU A 39 -25.53 21.06 5.50
N VAL A 40 -26.76 20.55 5.57
CA VAL A 40 -27.03 19.11 5.67
C VAL A 40 -26.48 18.34 4.47
N ASN A 41 -26.68 18.88 3.26
CA ASN A 41 -26.16 18.27 2.05
C ASN A 41 -24.63 18.28 2.01
N ILE A 42 -23.99 19.39 2.41
CA ILE A 42 -22.54 19.51 2.53
C ILE A 42 -22.01 18.48 3.53
N HIS A 43 -22.59 18.40 4.72
CA HIS A 43 -22.22 17.41 5.74
C HIS A 43 -22.26 15.97 5.20
N ARG A 44 -23.36 15.61 4.52
CA ARG A 44 -23.52 14.28 3.90
C ARG A 44 -22.49 14.01 2.80
N SER A 45 -22.25 14.99 1.94
CA SER A 45 -21.29 14.88 0.83
C SER A 45 -19.85 14.75 1.33
N ILE A 46 -19.47 15.53 2.34
CA ILE A 46 -18.14 15.46 2.96
C ILE A 46 -17.92 14.09 3.60
N ARG A 47 -18.91 13.55 4.34
CA ARG A 47 -18.82 12.21 4.92
C ARG A 47 -18.60 11.14 3.85
N ARG A 48 -19.42 11.17 2.79
CA ARG A 48 -19.28 10.22 1.66
C ARG A 48 -17.92 10.34 0.98
N LEU A 49 -17.45 11.56 0.73
CA LEU A 49 -16.15 11.79 0.10
C LEU A 49 -15.01 11.23 0.96
N HIS A 50 -15.06 11.46 2.28
CA HIS A 50 -14.08 10.89 3.20
C HIS A 50 -14.06 9.36 3.14
N ASP A 51 -15.23 8.71 3.18
CA ASP A 51 -15.32 7.25 3.06
C ASP A 51 -14.76 6.75 1.72
N GLN A 52 -14.97 7.48 0.62
CA GLN A 52 -14.40 7.13 -0.68
C GLN A 52 -12.88 7.31 -0.72
N LEU A 53 -12.36 8.40 -0.14
CA LEU A 53 -10.92 8.64 -0.07
C LEU A 53 -10.20 7.57 0.75
N GLN A 54 -10.79 7.09 1.85
CA GLN A 54 -10.25 5.99 2.66
C GLN A 54 -10.16 4.67 1.88
N ARG A 55 -10.94 4.50 0.82
CA ARG A 55 -10.92 3.31 -0.05
C ARG A 55 -9.93 3.42 -1.19
N ILE A 56 -9.35 4.60 -1.44
CA ILE A 56 -8.30 4.74 -2.43
C ILE A 56 -7.08 4.03 -1.86
N ASP A 57 -6.74 2.91 -2.46
CA ASP A 57 -5.54 2.18 -2.13
C ASP A 57 -4.33 2.98 -2.63
N VAL A 58 -3.70 3.72 -1.71
CA VAL A 58 -2.47 4.47 -1.98
C VAL A 58 -1.25 3.56 -1.83
N THR A 59 -1.42 2.23 -1.84
CA THR A 59 -0.29 1.31 -1.85
C THR A 59 0.63 1.71 -3.00
N PRO A 60 1.83 2.24 -2.71
CA PRO A 60 2.75 2.60 -3.76
C PRO A 60 3.04 1.30 -4.52
N LEU A 61 3.01 1.36 -5.85
CA LEU A 61 3.46 0.24 -6.67
C LEU A 61 4.83 -0.17 -6.13
N LEU A 62 4.92 -1.38 -5.58
CA LEU A 62 6.17 -1.94 -5.11
C LEU A 62 7.18 -1.75 -6.25
N PRO A 63 8.36 -1.15 -5.99
CA PRO A 63 9.36 -1.02 -7.02
C PRO A 63 9.62 -2.41 -7.59
N ARG A 64 9.44 -2.57 -8.91
CA ARG A 64 9.68 -3.83 -9.65
C ARG A 64 11.16 -4.26 -9.62
N SER A 65 11.97 -3.72 -8.71
CA SER A 65 13.42 -3.87 -8.62
C SER A 65 13.92 -4.49 -7.32
N LEU A 66 13.06 -5.04 -6.46
CA LEU A 66 13.51 -6.18 -5.66
C LEU A 66 13.46 -7.43 -6.55
N VAL A 67 14.34 -7.45 -7.56
CA VAL A 67 14.82 -8.71 -8.11
C VAL A 67 15.50 -9.38 -6.92
N SER A 68 14.72 -10.18 -6.19
CA SER A 68 15.25 -11.10 -5.21
C SER A 68 16.33 -11.87 -5.97
N HIS A 69 17.59 -11.56 -5.72
CA HIS A 69 18.67 -12.32 -6.31
C HIS A 69 18.39 -13.74 -5.87
N VAL A 70 18.06 -14.60 -6.84
CA VAL A 70 17.69 -15.98 -6.57
C VAL A 70 18.85 -16.55 -5.75
N ARG A 71 18.56 -16.95 -4.51
CA ARG A 71 19.55 -17.55 -3.62
C ARG A 71 19.38 -19.05 -3.66
N CYS A 72 20.49 -19.76 -3.64
CA CYS A 72 20.47 -21.20 -3.45
C CYS A 72 19.82 -21.53 -2.11
N PHE A 73 18.81 -22.39 -2.09
CA PHE A 73 18.15 -22.83 -0.86
C PHE A 73 19.12 -23.52 0.12
N ASP A 74 20.08 -24.29 -0.39
CA ASP A 74 20.97 -25.08 0.45
C ASP A 74 22.16 -24.27 1.01
N CYS A 75 22.81 -23.46 0.18
CA CYS A 75 24.03 -22.74 0.58
C CYS A 75 23.87 -21.22 0.67
N GLY A 76 22.70 -20.68 0.36
CA GLY A 76 22.41 -19.24 0.44
C GLY A 76 23.13 -18.36 -0.58
N THR A 77 23.95 -18.92 -1.48
CA THR A 77 24.69 -18.13 -2.47
C THR A 77 23.74 -17.39 -3.41
N ALA A 78 23.99 -16.11 -3.60
CA ALA A 78 23.31 -15.25 -4.59
C ALA A 78 24.09 -15.14 -5.91
N LYS A 79 25.32 -15.70 -5.97
CA LYS A 79 26.13 -15.78 -7.19
C LYS A 79 25.75 -17.07 -7.92
N MET A 80 24.71 -17.01 -8.75
CA MET A 80 24.23 -18.15 -9.54
C MET A 80 24.20 -17.75 -11.01
N GLU A 81 25.10 -18.33 -11.81
CA GLU A 81 25.10 -18.17 -13.28
C GLU A 81 23.94 -18.95 -13.92
N SER A 82 23.44 -19.98 -13.23
CA SER A 82 22.24 -20.74 -13.57
C SER A 82 21.59 -21.26 -12.29
N PHE A 83 20.27 -21.45 -12.30
CA PHE A 83 19.51 -22.02 -11.20
C PHE A 83 18.70 -23.22 -11.66
N HIS A 84 18.63 -24.25 -10.82
CA HIS A 84 17.79 -25.43 -11.06
C HIS A 84 16.62 -25.43 -10.08
N THR A 85 15.40 -25.66 -10.58
CA THR A 85 14.21 -25.82 -9.75
C THR A 85 13.97 -27.32 -9.48
N SER A 86 13.89 -27.69 -8.21
CA SER A 86 13.48 -29.05 -7.85
C SER A 86 11.97 -29.21 -8.02
N THR A 87 11.53 -30.21 -8.77
CA THR A 87 10.11 -30.50 -9.03
C THR A 87 9.30 -30.82 -7.76
N GLN A 88 9.95 -31.25 -6.68
CA GLN A 88 9.27 -31.60 -5.42
C GLN A 88 9.17 -30.45 -4.40
N GLY A 89 9.72 -29.27 -4.69
CA GLY A 89 9.68 -28.17 -3.72
C GLY A 89 9.85 -26.76 -4.25
N GLY A 90 9.98 -26.57 -5.56
CA GLY A 90 10.11 -25.24 -6.17
C GLY A 90 11.36 -24.46 -5.77
N TYR A 91 12.29 -25.09 -5.04
CA TYR A 91 13.50 -24.43 -4.55
C TYR A 91 14.49 -24.17 -5.68
N HIS A 92 15.09 -22.99 -5.70
CA HIS A 92 16.22 -22.67 -6.56
C HIS A 92 17.53 -23.19 -5.94
N LEU A 93 18.26 -24.00 -6.69
CA LEU A 93 19.53 -24.59 -6.27
C LEU A 93 20.66 -24.19 -7.20
N CYS A 94 21.85 -23.98 -6.65
CA CYS A 94 23.04 -23.73 -7.47
C CYS A 94 23.49 -25.05 -8.09
N PRO A 95 24.29 -25.01 -9.18
CA PRO A 95 24.74 -26.23 -9.86
C PRO A 95 25.37 -27.25 -8.91
N THR A 96 26.19 -26.79 -7.95
CA THR A 96 26.86 -27.64 -6.97
C THR A 96 25.89 -28.34 -6.03
N CYS A 97 24.92 -27.60 -5.46
CA CYS A 97 23.90 -28.17 -4.56
C CYS A 97 22.94 -29.09 -5.31
N PHE A 98 22.61 -28.76 -6.55
CA PHE A 98 21.81 -29.63 -7.41
C PHE A 98 22.52 -30.95 -7.71
N GLN A 99 23.79 -30.91 -8.12
CA GLN A 99 24.59 -32.12 -8.35
C GLN A 99 24.74 -32.98 -7.08
N HIS A 100 24.90 -32.34 -5.92
CA HIS A 100 24.93 -33.07 -4.65
C HIS A 100 23.61 -33.79 -4.36
N ARG A 101 22.47 -33.14 -4.61
CA ARG A 101 21.14 -33.77 -4.48
C ARG A 101 20.91 -34.88 -5.51
N LEU A 102 21.42 -34.74 -6.74
CA LEU A 102 21.39 -35.82 -7.73
C LEU A 102 22.17 -37.05 -7.25
N ARG A 103 23.39 -36.85 -6.74
CA ARG A 103 24.22 -37.96 -6.20
C ARG A 103 23.59 -38.65 -5.00
N THR A 104 22.86 -37.92 -4.17
CA THR A 104 22.19 -38.44 -2.97
C THR A 104 20.76 -38.94 -3.24
N GLY A 105 20.31 -38.94 -4.50
CA GLY A 105 18.98 -39.42 -4.90
C GLY A 105 17.81 -38.51 -4.49
N ARG A 106 18.10 -37.29 -4.03
CA ARG A 106 17.12 -36.30 -3.56
C ARG A 106 16.67 -35.30 -4.65
N ALA A 107 17.15 -35.45 -5.88
CA ALA A 107 16.70 -34.70 -7.04
C ALA A 107 16.68 -35.61 -8.28
N ARG A 108 15.87 -35.25 -9.28
CA ARG A 108 15.85 -35.86 -10.62
C ARG A 108 15.80 -34.74 -11.65
N THR A 109 16.58 -34.86 -12.73
CA THR A 109 16.42 -34.00 -13.91
C THR A 109 15.14 -34.43 -14.63
N ALA A 110 14.25 -33.47 -14.92
CA ALA A 110 13.16 -33.73 -15.86
C ALA A 110 13.77 -33.91 -17.26
N HIS A 111 13.52 -35.06 -17.88
CA HIS A 111 13.92 -35.36 -19.25
C HIS A 111 12.78 -35.00 -20.20
#